data_AF-A0A370V583-F1
#
_entry.id   AF-A0A370V583-F1
#
_cell.length_a   1.000
_cell.length_b   1.000
_cell.length_c   1.000
_cell.angle_alpha   90.00
_cell.angle_beta   90.00
_cell.angle_gamma   90.00
#
_symmetry.space_group_name_H-M   'P 1'
#
loop_
_entity.id
_entity.type
_entity.pdbx_description
1 polymer ?
#
loop_
_entity_poly.entity_id
_entity_poly.type
_entity_poly.pdbx_seq_one_letter_code
_entity_poly.pdbx_strand_id
1 'polypeptide(L)'
;MEILERDLPTEFVGHTLHVQLNTGFRFDNLPEEEEQEKIVKKLSYIIAELKKQADEVHLFISAQASVIVRLGSLYQEGLHGAINVWHWNSIANCYEWCLKITSKDLY
;
A
#
# COMPACT_ATOMS: atom_id res chain seq x y z
N MET A 1 5.64 11.22 -5.38
CA MET A 1 6.79 11.29 -4.47
C MET A 1 7.35 9.89 -4.36
N GLU A 2 8.67 9.72 -4.30
CA GLU A 2 9.29 8.41 -4.04
C GLU A 2 9.36 8.20 -2.52
N ILE A 3 9.01 7.00 -2.04
CA ILE A 3 9.12 6.63 -0.63
C ILE A 3 10.47 5.96 -0.44
N LEU A 4 11.35 6.57 0.36
CA LEU A 4 12.68 6.05 0.63
C LEU A 4 12.67 5.20 1.90
N GLU A 5 13.57 4.23 2.00
CA GLU A 5 13.66 3.34 3.16
C GLU A 5 13.92 4.12 4.47
N ARG A 6 14.67 5.23 4.40
CA ARG A 6 14.92 6.12 5.55
C ARG A 6 13.67 6.85 6.05
N ASP A 7 12.61 6.91 5.24
CA ASP A 7 11.37 7.58 5.59
C ASP A 7 10.45 6.64 6.39
N LEU A 8 10.74 5.33 6.39
CA LEU A 8 9.96 4.31 7.07
C LEU A 8 10.28 4.28 8.58
N PRO A 9 9.30 3.90 9.43
CA PRO A 9 9.58 3.55 10.81
C PRO A 9 10.65 2.46 10.91
N THR A 10 11.51 2.54 11.92
CA THR A 10 12.76 1.75 12.03
C THR A 10 12.50 0.24 12.04
N GLU A 11 11.36 -0.18 12.57
CA GLU A 11 10.91 -1.57 12.63
C GLU A 11 10.62 -2.21 11.26
N PHE A 12 10.42 -1.42 10.20
CA PHE A 12 10.11 -1.93 8.84
C PHE A 12 11.31 -1.86 7.88
N VAL A 13 12.41 -1.22 8.29
CA VAL A 13 13.65 -1.13 7.51
C VAL A 13 14.21 -2.55 7.29
N GLY A 14 14.62 -2.87 6.06
CA GLY A 14 15.07 -4.22 5.68
C GLY A 14 13.97 -5.30 5.55
N HIS A 15 12.72 -4.99 5.90
CA HIS A 15 11.57 -5.90 5.84
C HIS A 15 10.48 -5.43 4.87
N THR A 16 10.83 -4.53 3.93
CA THR A 16 9.88 -3.88 3.03
C THR A 16 10.10 -4.31 1.57
N LEU A 17 9.02 -4.67 0.88
CA LEU A 17 9.00 -4.86 -0.56
C LEU A 17 8.65 -3.52 -1.24
N HIS A 18 9.61 -2.94 -1.97
CA HIS A 18 9.37 -1.72 -2.73
C HIS A 18 8.76 -2.03 -4.10
N VAL A 19 7.58 -1.47 -4.37
CA VAL A 19 6.92 -1.56 -5.68
C VAL A 19 6.88 -0.19 -6.32
N GLN A 20 7.55 -0.05 -7.46
CA GLN A 20 7.52 1.16 -8.29
C GLN A 20 6.94 0.81 -9.66
N LEU A 21 5.92 1.56 -10.07
CA LEU A 21 5.37 1.41 -11.41
C LEU A 21 6.33 2.05 -12.40
N ASN A 22 6.90 1.23 -13.27
CA ASN A 22 7.81 1.69 -14.33
C ASN A 22 6.99 2.22 -15.52
N THR A 23 6.21 3.28 -15.30
CA THR A 23 5.50 3.98 -16.38
C THR A 23 6.39 5.12 -16.83
N GLY A 24 7.03 4.97 -17.99
CA GLY A 24 7.97 5.93 -18.58
C GLY A 24 7.36 7.27 -19.03
N PHE A 25 6.26 7.72 -18.42
CA PHE A 25 5.64 8.99 -18.76
C PHE A 25 5.28 9.76 -17.49
N ARG A 26 5.58 11.06 -17.56
CA ARG A 26 5.41 12.16 -16.60
C ARG A 26 4.36 11.88 -15.52
N PHE A 27 4.70 12.31 -14.30
CA PHE A 27 3.93 12.33 -13.04
C PHE A 27 2.43 12.71 -13.12
N ASP A 28 1.93 13.12 -14.29
CA ASP A 28 0.58 13.64 -14.53
C ASP A 28 -0.32 12.70 -15.36
N ASN A 29 0.21 11.64 -15.98
CA ASN A 29 -0.64 10.71 -16.75
C ASN A 29 -1.20 9.63 -15.82
N LEU A 30 -2.46 9.82 -15.41
CA LEU A 30 -3.26 8.77 -14.80
C LEU A 30 -3.32 7.59 -15.78
N PRO A 31 -2.86 6.38 -15.41
CA PRO A 31 -2.99 5.21 -16.26
C PRO A 31 -4.47 5.00 -16.60
N GLU A 32 -4.77 4.52 -17.80
CA GLU A 32 -6.15 4.24 -18.21
C GLU A 32 -6.81 3.27 -17.24
N GLU A 33 -8.15 3.25 -17.18
CA GLU A 33 -8.88 2.40 -16.23
C GLU A 33 -8.48 0.92 -16.32
N GLU A 34 -8.28 0.41 -17.53
CA GLU A 34 -7.83 -0.97 -17.78
C GLU A 34 -6.42 -1.22 -17.23
N GLU A 35 -5.52 -0.24 -17.35
CA GLU A 35 -4.17 -0.34 -16.78
C GLU A 35 -4.19 -0.28 -15.25
N GLN A 36 -5.00 0.61 -14.68
CA GLN A 36 -5.23 0.64 -13.24
C GLN A 36 -5.74 -0.70 -12.74
N GLU A 37 -6.70 -1.32 -13.44
CA GLU A 37 -7.24 -2.64 -13.08
C GLU A 37 -6.14 -3.72 -13.07
N LYS A 38 -5.27 -3.75 -14.09
CA LYS A 38 -4.14 -4.68 -14.15
C LYS A 38 -3.16 -4.45 -13.00
N ILE A 39 -2.89 -3.19 -12.67
CA ILE A 39 -2.00 -2.81 -11.56
C ILE A 39 -2.59 -3.26 -10.22
N VAL A 40 -3.83 -2.90 -9.92
CA VAL A 40 -4.44 -3.22 -8.61
C VAL A 40 -4.62 -4.73 -8.42
N LYS A 41 -4.89 -5.50 -9.48
CA LYS A 41 -4.93 -6.98 -9.41
C LYS A 41 -3.56 -7.55 -9.03
N LYS A 42 -2.48 -7.04 -9.62
CA LYS A 42 -1.11 -7.46 -9.27
C LYS A 42 -0.75 -7.08 -7.83
N LEU A 43 -1.07 -5.86 -7.41
CA LEU A 43 -0.83 -5.42 -6.02
C LEU A 43 -1.63 -6.25 -5.01
N SER A 44 -2.91 -6.51 -5.28
CA SER A 44 -3.76 -7.37 -4.46
C SER A 44 -3.16 -8.78 -4.33
N TYR A 45 -2.69 -9.36 -5.44
CA TYR A 45 -1.99 -10.64 -5.41
C TYR A 45 -0.71 -10.61 -4.56
N ILE A 46 0.13 -9.58 -4.72
CA ILE A 46 1.36 -9.42 -3.92
C ILE A 46 1.03 -9.35 -2.42
N ILE A 47 0.03 -8.56 -2.03
CA ILE A 47 -0.42 -8.46 -0.64
C ILE A 47 -0.87 -9.83 -0.10
N ALA A 48 -1.64 -10.58 -0.90
CA ALA A 48 -2.09 -11.92 -0.52
C ALA A 48 -0.92 -12.91 -0.33
N GLU A 49 0.15 -12.82 -1.13
CA GLU A 49 1.36 -13.63 -0.95
C GLU A 49 2.17 -13.20 0.28
N LEU A 50 2.33 -11.90 0.52
CA LEU A 50 3.03 -11.38 1.71
C LEU A 50 2.36 -11.85 3.00
N LYS A 51 1.02 -11.84 3.04
CA LYS A 51 0.22 -12.32 4.17
C LYS A 51 0.47 -13.80 4.50
N LYS A 52 0.93 -14.63 3.55
CA LYS A 52 1.27 -16.03 3.87
C LYS A 52 2.51 -16.14 4.77
N GLN A 53 3.30 -15.08 4.85
CA GLN A 53 4.58 -15.03 5.57
C GLN A 53 4.55 -14.08 6.78
N ALA A 54 3.49 -13.30 6.96
CA ALA A 54 3.35 -12.30 8.02
C ALA A 54 1.90 -12.22 8.52
N ASP A 55 1.72 -11.91 9.80
CA ASP A 55 0.40 -11.76 10.42
C ASP A 55 -0.33 -10.49 9.97
N GLU A 56 0.42 -9.43 9.67
CA GLU A 56 -0.09 -8.13 9.25
C GLU A 56 0.74 -7.58 8.08
N VAL A 57 0.09 -6.87 7.17
CA VAL A 57 0.75 -6.20 6.04
C VAL A 57 0.67 -4.69 6.24
N HIS A 58 1.83 -4.03 6.28
CA HIS A 58 1.93 -2.58 6.38
C HIS A 58 2.13 -1.96 5.00
N LEU A 59 1.23 -1.05 4.62
CA LEU A 59 1.26 -0.36 3.33
C LEU A 59 1.68 1.09 3.51
N PHE A 60 2.75 1.46 2.80
CA PHE A 60 3.21 2.84 2.65
C PHE A 60 2.95 3.25 1.20
N ILE A 61 2.06 4.23 1.01
CA ILE A 61 1.46 4.47 -0.29
C ILE A 61 1.72 5.91 -0.73
N SER A 62 2.34 6.07 -1.92
CA SER A 62 2.39 7.32 -2.65
C SER A 62 1.87 7.06 -4.06
N ALA A 63 0.56 7.13 -4.23
CA ALA A 63 -0.13 6.94 -5.49
C ALA A 63 -1.40 7.80 -5.55
N GLN A 64 -1.99 7.91 -6.75
CA GLN A 64 -3.23 8.64 -6.93
C GLN A 64 -4.41 7.95 -6.25
N ALA A 65 -5.31 8.74 -5.66
CA ALA A 65 -6.45 8.24 -4.88
C ALA A 65 -7.32 7.22 -5.64
N SER A 66 -7.52 7.39 -6.94
CA SER A 66 -8.32 6.46 -7.77
C SER A 66 -7.77 5.04 -7.75
N VAL A 67 -6.44 4.88 -7.82
CA VAL A 67 -5.77 3.58 -7.77
C VAL A 67 -5.98 2.93 -6.39
N ILE A 68 -5.90 3.74 -5.33
CA ILE A 68 -6.02 3.26 -3.95
C ILE A 68 -7.46 2.87 -3.61
N VAL A 69 -8.44 3.63 -4.08
CA VAL A 69 -9.85 3.27 -3.95
C VAL A 69 -10.14 1.95 -4.69
N ARG A 70 -9.61 1.77 -5.91
CA ARG A 70 -9.75 0.50 -6.65
C ARG A 70 -9.07 -0.66 -5.94
N LEU A 71 -7.85 -0.48 -5.42
CA LEU A 71 -7.18 -1.51 -4.62
C LEU A 71 -8.00 -1.88 -3.38
N GLY A 72 -8.53 -0.88 -2.67
CA GLY A 72 -9.41 -1.07 -1.52
C GLY A 72 -10.69 -1.85 -1.87
N SER A 73 -11.25 -1.65 -3.07
CA SER A 73 -12.43 -2.40 -3.52
C SER A 73 -12.18 -3.90 -3.75
N LEU A 74 -10.92 -4.29 -3.95
CA LEU A 74 -10.50 -5.70 -4.06
C LEU A 74 -10.16 -6.32 -2.71
N TYR A 75 -10.09 -5.53 -1.63
CA TYR A 75 -9.72 -6.03 -0.31
C TYR A 75 -10.74 -7.04 0.20
N GLN A 76 -10.19 -8.15 0.69
CA GLN A 76 -10.91 -9.23 1.36
C GLN A 76 -10.00 -9.77 2.45
N GLU A 77 -10.38 -9.65 3.72
CA GLU A 77 -9.50 -10.02 4.83
C GLU A 77 -9.13 -11.51 4.82
N GLY A 78 -10.03 -12.40 4.41
CA GLY A 78 -9.70 -13.83 4.29
C GLY A 78 -8.52 -14.10 3.35
N LEU A 79 -8.34 -13.26 2.33
CA LEU A 79 -7.26 -13.35 1.36
C LEU A 79 -6.04 -12.51 1.76
N HIS A 80 -6.26 -11.29 2.24
CA HIS A 80 -5.19 -10.29 2.45
C HIS A 80 -4.75 -10.14 3.91
N GLY A 81 -5.48 -10.72 4.87
CA GLY A 81 -5.26 -10.52 6.30
C GLY A 81 -5.57 -9.09 6.76
N ALA A 82 -5.14 -8.75 7.98
CA ALA A 82 -5.24 -7.38 8.47
C ALA A 82 -4.20 -6.50 7.77
N ILE A 83 -4.64 -5.32 7.34
CA ILE A 83 -3.77 -4.35 6.64
C ILE A 83 -3.67 -3.06 7.46
N ASN A 84 -2.46 -2.56 7.63
CA ASN A 84 -2.19 -1.25 8.22
C ASN A 84 -1.80 -0.26 7.11
N VAL A 85 -2.60 0.77 6.89
CA VAL A 85 -2.33 1.81 5.89
C VAL A 85 -1.76 3.04 6.57
N TRP A 86 -0.49 3.34 6.33
CA TRP A 86 0.22 4.43 6.97
C TRP A 86 -0.03 5.78 6.30
N HIS A 87 -0.23 6.81 7.12
CA HIS A 87 -0.39 8.18 6.67
C HIS A 87 0.94 8.94 6.76
N TRP A 88 1.37 9.54 5.65
CA TRP A 88 2.52 10.43 5.63
C TRP A 88 2.13 11.82 6.17
N ASN A 89 2.69 12.20 7.32
CA ASN A 89 2.56 13.55 7.87
C ASN A 89 3.61 14.46 7.24
N SER A 90 3.19 15.36 6.34
CA SER A 90 4.10 16.28 5.63
C SER A 90 4.66 17.40 6.51
N ILE A 91 4.05 17.68 7.66
CA ILE A 91 4.54 18.69 8.61
C ILE A 91 5.70 18.10 9.42
N ALA A 92 5.54 16.88 9.91
CA ALA A 92 6.55 16.17 10.69
C ALA A 92 7.58 15.40 9.84
N ASN A 93 7.31 15.20 8.54
CA ASN A 93 8.08 14.36 7.62
C ASN A 93 8.27 12.92 8.14
N CYS A 94 7.19 12.31 8.60
CA CYS A 94 7.21 10.93 9.08
C CYS A 94 5.86 10.23 8.91
N TYR A 95 5.86 8.90 9.03
CA TYR A 95 4.67 8.09 9.20
C TYR A 95 4.31 7.98 10.69
N GLU A 96 3.38 8.83 11.14
CA GLU A 96 3.03 8.95 12.56
C GLU A 96 1.93 7.97 13.00
N TRP A 97 0.97 7.71 12.11
CA TRP A 97 -0.18 6.87 12.41
C TRP A 97 -0.60 6.06 11.19
N CYS A 98 -1.37 5.00 11.44
CA CYS A 98 -1.96 4.18 10.40
C CYS A 98 -3.42 3.85 10.70
N LEU A 99 -4.17 3.49 9.66
CA LEU A 99 -5.48 2.86 9.79
C LEU A 99 -5.33 1.36 9.67
N LYS A 100 -5.81 0.63 10.68
CA LYS A 100 -5.92 -0.82 10.61
C LYS A 100 -7.26 -1.21 10.01
N ILE A 101 -7.20 -2.00 8.95
CA ILE A 101 -8.36 -2.57 8.26
C ILE A 101 -8.42 -4.06 8.61
N THR A 102 -9.45 -4.46 9.35
CA THR A 102 -9.71 -5.83 9.80
C THR A 102 -11.21 -5.97 10.11
N SER A 103 -11.75 -7.20 10.06
CA SER A 103 -13.11 -7.52 10.51
C SER A 103 -13.19 -7.81 12.00
N LYS A 104 -12.05 -7.89 12.69
CA LYS A 104 -12.04 -8.00 14.14
C LYS A 104 -12.38 -6.64 14.73
N ASP A 105 -13.43 -6.60 15.54
CA ASP A 105 -13.69 -5.46 16.39
C ASP A 105 -12.47 -5.22 17.29
N LEU A 106 -11.98 -3.98 17.29
CA LEU A 106 -10.95 -3.52 18.22
C LEU A 106 -11.65 -3.24 19.56
N TYR A 107 -11.81 -4.27 20.39
CA TYR A 107 -12.29 -4.16 21.78
C TYR A 107 -11.16 -3.73 22.73
#